data_AF-A0A9D5IRH8-F1
#
_entry.id   AF-A0A9D5IRH8-F1
#
_cell.length_a   1.000
_cell.length_b   1.000
_cell.length_c   1.000
_cell.angle_alpha   90.00
_cell.angle_beta   90.00
_cell.angle_gamma   90.00
#
_symmetry.space_group_name_H-M   'P 1'
#
loop_
_entity.id
_entity.type
_entity.pdbx_description
1 polymer ?
#
loop_
_entity_poly.entity_id
_entity_poly.type
_entity_poly.pdbx_seq_one_letter_code
_entity_poly.pdbx_strand_id
1 'polypeptide(L)'
;MSNLWDLDHIQPAGTDVLAGDTIAAMFWNAVAERGPRVWMRQKELGIWKSWTWDQTAEAVREIAGGLMSLGFAPGECASILSN
;
A
#
# COMPACT_ATOMS: atom_id res chain seq x y z
N MET A 1 7.91 -33.93 -16.98
CA MET A 1 6.75 -33.01 -16.90
C MET A 1 7.17 -31.83 -16.04
N SER A 2 6.89 -30.60 -16.49
CA SER A 2 7.48 -29.39 -15.91
C SER A 2 6.94 -29.10 -14.51
N ASN A 3 7.81 -29.09 -13.52
CA ASN A 3 7.62 -28.72 -12.11
C ASN A 3 7.55 -27.20 -11.90
N LEU A 4 7.29 -26.42 -12.96
CA LEU A 4 7.20 -24.96 -12.92
C LEU A 4 6.01 -24.44 -12.09
N TRP A 5 5.02 -25.30 -11.84
CA TRP A 5 3.79 -24.97 -11.10
C TRP A 5 3.70 -25.63 -9.73
N ASP A 6 4.79 -26.22 -9.26
CA ASP A 6 4.89 -26.72 -7.89
C ASP A 6 5.10 -25.53 -6.94
N LEU A 7 4.05 -25.16 -6.22
CA LEU A 7 4.04 -24.02 -5.30
C LEU A 7 4.20 -24.45 -3.84
N ASP A 8 4.46 -25.73 -3.55
CA ASP A 8 4.51 -26.25 -2.17
C ASP A 8 5.61 -25.59 -1.32
N HIS A 9 6.62 -25.03 -1.99
CA HIS A 9 7.72 -24.27 -1.38
C HIS A 9 7.38 -22.79 -1.09
N ILE A 10 6.27 -22.25 -1.61
CA ILE A 10 5.83 -20.88 -1.33
C ILE A 10 5.11 -20.87 0.01
N GLN A 11 5.89 -20.78 1.07
CA GLN A 11 5.38 -20.60 2.43
C GLN A 11 5.36 -19.12 2.77
N PRO A 12 4.30 -18.61 3.43
CA PRO A 12 4.32 -17.26 4.00
C PRO A 12 5.51 -17.17 4.96
N ALA A 13 6.31 -16.12 4.84
CA ALA A 13 7.32 -15.84 5.86
C ALA A 13 6.57 -15.65 7.19
N GLY A 14 6.74 -16.58 8.13
CA GLY A 14 6.03 -16.60 9.43
C GLY A 14 6.40 -15.47 10.39
N THR A 15 6.98 -14.39 9.87
CA THR A 15 7.38 -13.20 10.60
C THR A 15 6.68 -12.01 9.97
N ASP A 16 5.94 -11.26 10.80
CA ASP A 16 5.40 -9.97 10.39
C ASP A 16 6.55 -9.07 9.95
N VAL A 17 6.59 -8.77 8.65
CA VAL A 17 7.65 -7.94 8.04
C VAL A 17 7.60 -6.50 8.57
N LEU A 18 6.45 -6.10 9.10
CA LEU A 18 6.15 -4.82 9.73
C LEU A 18 5.13 -5.07 10.85
N ALA A 19 5.32 -4.45 12.01
CA ALA A 19 4.41 -4.59 13.13
C ALA A 19 2.99 -4.08 12.79
N GLY A 20 1.95 -4.69 13.37
CA GLY A 20 0.57 -4.20 13.33
C GLY A 20 -0.45 -5.26 12.90
N ASP A 21 -1.61 -5.28 13.56
CA ASP A 21 -2.64 -6.32 13.37
C ASP A 21 -3.59 -6.04 12.18
N THR A 22 -3.46 -4.88 11.54
CA THR A 22 -4.27 -4.48 10.38
C THR A 22 -3.39 -3.91 9.28
N ILE A 23 -3.85 -4.01 8.03
CA ILE A 23 -3.13 -3.43 6.87
C ILE A 23 -2.85 -1.94 7.08
N ALA A 24 -3.82 -1.20 7.65
CA ALA A 24 -3.63 0.21 7.97
C ALA A 24 -2.55 0.44 9.02
N ALA A 25 -2.52 -0.36 10.10
CA ALA A 25 -1.48 -0.26 11.13
C ALA A 25 -0.10 -0.59 10.55
N MET A 26 0.01 -1.66 9.76
CA MET A 26 1.25 -2.03 9.07
C MET A 26 1.75 -0.91 8.14
N PHE A 27 0.85 -0.28 7.38
CA PHE A 27 1.18 0.84 6.51
C PHE A 27 1.75 2.03 7.30
N TRP A 28 1.07 2.47 8.37
CA TRP A 28 1.53 3.61 9.16
C TRP A 28 2.84 3.33 9.90
N ASN A 29 3.06 2.09 10.37
CA ASN A 29 4.34 1.67 10.95
C ASN A 29 5.45 1.66 9.89
N ALA A 30 5.16 1.23 8.66
CA ALA A 30 6.10 1.32 7.56
C ALA A 30 6.45 2.76 7.21
N VAL A 31 5.47 3.67 7.20
CA VAL A 31 5.70 5.11 7.00
C VAL A 31 6.63 5.65 8.07
N ALA A 32 6.36 5.37 9.35
CA ALA A 32 7.19 5.83 10.46
C ALA A 32 8.64 5.31 10.38
N GLU A 33 8.82 4.05 10.00
CA GLU A 33 10.15 3.45 9.88
C GLU A 33 10.90 3.87 8.61
N ARG A 34 10.19 4.13 7.51
CA ARG A 34 10.79 4.25 6.16
C ARG A 34 10.80 5.67 5.61
N GLY A 35 9.86 6.52 6.01
CA GLY A 35 9.74 7.95 5.69
C GLY A 35 10.27 8.39 4.32
N PRO A 36 11.51 8.94 4.24
CA PRO A 36 12.05 9.49 3.00
C PRO A 36 12.48 8.42 1.98
N ARG A 37 12.47 7.14 2.33
CA ARG A 37 12.81 6.04 1.40
C ARG A 37 11.75 5.93 0.30
N VAL A 38 12.18 5.55 -0.90
CA VAL A 38 11.26 5.31 -2.03
C VAL A 38 10.36 4.11 -1.70
N TRP A 39 9.05 4.33 -1.79
CA TRP A 39 8.04 3.27 -1.69
C TRP A 39 7.77 2.65 -3.04
N MET A 40 7.41 3.49 -4.02
CA MET A 40 7.04 3.04 -5.35
C MET A 40 7.54 4.00 -6.43
N ARG A 41 7.48 3.54 -7.67
CA ARG A 41 7.71 4.37 -8.85
C ARG A 41 6.52 4.26 -9.77
N GLN A 42 6.04 5.41 -10.24
CA GLN A 42 4.97 5.49 -11.22
C GLN A 42 5.50 6.07 -12.52
N LYS A 43 4.95 5.64 -13.65
CA LYS A 43 5.29 6.18 -14.96
C LYS A 43 4.30 7.28 -15.29
N GLU A 44 4.80 8.50 -15.51
CA GLU A 44 3.99 9.67 -15.84
C GLU A 44 4.54 10.29 -17.12
N LEU A 45 3.71 10.34 -18.18
CA LEU A 45 4.08 10.86 -19.50
C LEU A 45 5.39 10.27 -20.06
N GLY A 46 5.63 8.98 -19.82
CA GLY A 46 6.84 8.29 -20.27
C GLY A 46 7.98 8.28 -19.25
N ILE A 47 7.94 9.11 -18.21
CA ILE A 47 9.01 9.30 -17.23
C ILE A 47 8.70 8.54 -15.94
N TRP A 48 9.67 7.79 -15.42
CA TRP A 48 9.55 7.15 -14.11
C TRP A 48 9.79 8.16 -12.99
N LYS A 49 8.75 8.47 -12.21
CA LYS A 49 8.83 9.29 -11.01
C LYS A 49 8.79 8.41 -9.77
N SER A 50 9.59 8.75 -8.76
CA SER A 50 9.61 8.05 -7.48
C SER A 50 8.71 8.74 -6.48
N TRP A 51 8.09 7.93 -5.62
CA TRP A 51 7.30 8.37 -4.48
C TRP A 51 7.93 7.83 -3.20
N THR A 52 8.16 8.69 -2.22
CA THR A 52 8.61 8.27 -0.89
C THR A 52 7.45 7.76 -0.04
N TRP A 53 7.76 7.07 1.06
CA TRP A 53 6.74 6.69 2.04
C TRP A 53 6.03 7.92 2.62
N ASP A 54 6.75 9.00 2.90
CA ASP A 54 6.15 10.25 3.40
C ASP A 54 5.15 10.87 2.42
N GLN A 55 5.54 11.00 1.14
CA GLN A 55 4.67 11.55 0.09
C GLN A 55 3.40 10.71 -0.10
N THR A 56 3.57 9.40 0.00
CA THR A 56 2.45 8.46 -0.07
C THR A 56 1.50 8.64 1.11
N ALA A 57 2.06 8.73 2.32
CA ALA A 57 1.30 8.87 3.55
C ALA A 57 0.46 10.15 3.56
N GLU A 58 1.00 11.22 2.99
CA GLU A 58 0.27 12.47 2.74
C GLU A 58 -0.94 12.22 1.83
N ALA A 59 -0.74 11.66 0.64
CA ALA A 59 -1.83 11.37 -0.30
C ALA A 59 -2.91 10.44 0.29
N VAL A 60 -2.51 9.38 1.02
CA VAL A 60 -3.43 8.47 1.71
C VAL A 60 -4.26 9.21 2.76
N ARG A 61 -3.64 10.11 3.54
CA ARG A 61 -4.34 10.90 4.55
C ARG A 61 -5.34 11.86 3.92
N GLU A 62 -4.97 12.53 2.84
CA GLU A 62 -5.86 13.44 2.12
C GLU A 62 -7.08 12.71 1.53
N ILE A 63 -6.86 11.56 0.89
CA ILE A 63 -7.94 10.73 0.34
C ILE A 63 -8.86 10.24 1.46
N ALA A 64 -8.30 9.69 2.55
CA ALA A 64 -9.09 9.21 3.68
C ALA A 64 -9.91 10.35 4.32
N GLY A 65 -9.30 11.51 4.54
CA GLY A 65 -10.00 12.69 5.07
C GLY A 65 -11.11 13.20 4.13
N GLY A 66 -10.88 13.15 2.81
CA GLY A 66 -11.89 13.48 1.81
C GLY A 66 -13.07 12.49 1.81
N LEU A 67 -12.81 11.19 1.90
CA LEU A 67 -13.87 10.19 2.01
C LEU A 67 -14.70 10.39 3.28
N MET A 68 -14.04 10.62 4.42
CA MET A 68 -14.72 10.91 5.68
C MET A 68 -15.60 12.17 5.59
N SER A 69 -15.13 13.23 4.92
CA SER A 69 -15.91 14.46 4.77
C SER A 69 -17.12 14.31 3.85
N LEU A 70 -17.08 13.35 2.92
CA LEU A 70 -18.21 12.94 2.08
C LEU A 70 -19.20 12.01 2.80
N GLY A 71 -18.92 11.63 4.05
CA GLY A 71 -19.77 10.75 4.86
C GLY A 71 -19.47 9.26 4.71
N PHE A 72 -18.34 8.88 4.11
CA PHE A 72 -17.97 7.48 3.94
C PHE A 72 -17.80 6.79 5.30
N ALA A 73 -18.44 5.63 5.48
CA ALA A 73 -18.61 4.98 6.76
C ALA A 73 -18.16 3.50 6.77
N PRO A 74 -17.89 2.93 7.97
CA PRO A 74 -17.59 1.50 8.09
C PRO A 74 -18.68 0.62 7.48
N GLY A 75 -18.27 -0.35 6.66
CA GLY A 75 -19.19 -1.25 5.95
C GLY A 75 -19.60 -0.77 4.56
N GLU A 76 -19.28 0.46 4.19
CA GLU A 76 -19.50 0.96 2.83
C GLU A 76 -18.40 0.50 1.86
N CYS A 77 -18.74 0.50 0.57
CA CYS A 77 -17.85 0.03 -0.50
C CYS A 77 -17.33 1.22 -1.32
N ALA A 78 -16.00 1.30 -1.47
CA ALA A 78 -15.35 2.23 -2.38
C ALA A 78 -14.77 1.45 -3.58
N SER A 79 -14.96 1.99 -4.78
CA SER A 79 -14.43 1.41 -6.03
C SER A 79 -13.38 2.32 -6.63
N ILE A 80 -12.32 1.73 -7.17
CA ILE A 80 -11.26 2.44 -7.91
C ILE A 80 -11.46 2.15 -9.40
N LEU A 81 -11.59 3.21 -10.21
CA LEU A 81 -11.58 3.11 -11.66
C LEU A 81 -10.33 3.83 -12.19
N SER A 82 -9.46 3.09 -12.87
CA SER A 82 -8.26 3.63 -13.52
C SER A 82 -8.20 3.14 -14.97
N ASN A 83 -7.67 3.99 -15.84
CA ASN A 83 -7.32 3.68 -17.23
C ASN A 83 -5.82 3.41 -17.34
#